data_AF-A0A1H8WJH9-F1
#
_entry.id   AF-A0A1H8WJH9-F1
#
_cell.length_a   1.000
_cell.length_b   1.000
_cell.length_c   1.000
_cell.angle_alpha   90.00
_cell.angle_beta   90.00
_cell.angle_gamma   90.00
#
_symmetry.space_group_name_H-M   'P 1'
#
loop_
_entity.id
_entity.type
_entity.pdbx_description
1 polymer ?
#
loop_
_entity_poly.entity_id
_entity_poly.type
_entity_poly.pdbx_seq_one_letter_code
_entity_poly.pdbx_strand_id
1 'polypeptide(L)'
;MPISRGSLPAGEYGAGTVLIWDRGTYENITETENGPPSMSEALAKGHALVWLSGEKIHGGYALQRIDDDADHWLLIKMDDAAADARRNPVSTEPRSVMSGCALDEIAASEGE
;
A
#
# COMPACT_ATOMS: atom_id res chain seq x y z
N MET A 1 -5.43 -16.04 2.91
CA MET A 1 -6.52 -15.37 2.17
C MET A 1 -6.12 -15.29 0.70
N PRO A 2 -6.97 -15.68 -0.26
CA PRO A 2 -6.64 -15.50 -1.66
C PRO A 2 -6.67 -14.01 -1.98
N ILE A 3 -5.56 -13.48 -2.47
CA ILE A 3 -5.43 -12.12 -3.00
C ILE A 3 -6.30 -12.02 -4.25
N SER A 4 -7.46 -11.38 -4.15
CA SER A 4 -8.45 -11.33 -5.23
C SER A 4 -7.87 -10.61 -6.44
N ARG A 5 -7.83 -11.31 -7.57
CA ARG A 5 -7.82 -10.73 -8.93
C ARG A 5 -9.25 -10.86 -9.45
N GLY A 6 -9.90 -9.74 -9.75
CA GLY A 6 -11.22 -9.68 -10.42
C GLY A 6 -12.21 -8.69 -9.80
N SER A 7 -13.21 -8.29 -10.58
CA SER A 7 -14.27 -7.33 -10.24
C SER A 7 -15.09 -7.81 -9.06
N LEU A 8 -15.09 -7.01 -7.98
CA LEU A 8 -16.00 -7.21 -6.86
C LEU A 8 -17.44 -6.89 -7.31
N PRO A 9 -18.44 -7.71 -6.95
CA PRO A 9 -19.82 -7.48 -7.34
C PRO A 9 -20.30 -6.11 -6.88
N ALA A 10 -21.00 -5.40 -7.77
CA ALA A 10 -21.53 -4.07 -7.51
C ALA A 10 -22.46 -4.09 -6.30
N GLY A 11 -22.03 -3.49 -5.18
CA GLY A 11 -22.75 -3.50 -3.92
C GLY A 11 -21.87 -3.73 -2.69
N GLU A 12 -20.66 -4.28 -2.88
CA GLU A 12 -19.63 -4.30 -1.82
C GLU A 12 -18.70 -3.08 -1.91
N TYR A 13 -18.17 -2.65 -0.76
CA TYR A 13 -17.10 -1.64 -0.68
C TYR A 13 -15.92 -2.11 -1.54
N GLY A 14 -15.72 -1.50 -2.71
CA GLY A 14 -14.74 -1.94 -3.72
C GLY A 14 -15.30 -2.32 -5.09
N ALA A 15 -16.59 -2.08 -5.36
CA ALA A 15 -17.17 -2.23 -6.70
C ALA A 15 -16.37 -1.44 -7.76
N GLY A 16 -15.69 -2.17 -8.65
CA GLY A 16 -14.81 -1.60 -9.67
C GLY A 16 -13.71 -2.57 -10.08
N THR A 17 -12.98 -2.22 -11.14
CA THR A 17 -11.83 -3.00 -11.59
C THR A 17 -10.69 -2.92 -10.58
N VAL A 18 -10.18 -4.07 -10.16
CA VAL A 18 -9.08 -4.19 -9.20
C VAL A 18 -7.81 -4.65 -9.89
N LEU A 19 -6.67 -4.02 -9.54
CA LEU A 19 -5.35 -4.42 -10.02
C LEU A 19 -4.37 -4.53 -8.85
N ILE A 20 -3.49 -5.52 -8.89
CA ILE A 20 -2.38 -5.63 -7.93
C ILE A 20 -1.27 -4.72 -8.44
N TRP A 21 -1.28 -3.47 -7.97
CA TRP A 21 -0.39 -2.44 -8.47
C TRP A 21 1.05 -2.62 -7.97
N ASP A 22 1.23 -3.14 -6.77
CA ASP A 22 2.53 -3.46 -6.22
C ASP A 22 2.42 -4.68 -5.31
N ARG A 23 3.55 -5.36 -5.10
CA ARG A 23 3.64 -6.54 -4.24
C ARG A 23 5.06 -6.64 -3.67
N GLY A 24 5.15 -7.09 -2.42
CA GLY A 24 6.43 -7.36 -1.81
C GLY A 24 6.29 -7.79 -0.36
N THR A 25 7.35 -7.56 0.40
CA THR A 25 7.37 -7.73 1.86
C THR A 25 7.47 -6.37 2.55
N TYR A 26 7.19 -6.36 3.85
CA TYR A 26 7.45 -5.23 4.71
C TYR A 26 8.17 -5.69 5.98
N GLU A 27 8.89 -4.76 6.59
CA GLU A 27 9.49 -4.91 7.91
C GLU A 27 9.00 -3.78 8.82
N ASN A 28 8.65 -4.10 10.06
CA ASN A 28 8.35 -3.07 11.06
C ASN A 28 9.68 -2.52 11.60
N ILE A 29 9.93 -1.24 11.37
CA ILE A 29 11.14 -0.52 11.81
C ILE A 29 10.82 0.52 12.89
N THR A 30 9.66 0.39 13.53
CA THR A 30 9.26 1.25 14.65
C THR A 30 10.13 0.96 15.86
N GLU A 31 10.67 2.02 16.46
CA GLU A 31 11.44 1.96 17.70
C GLU A 31 10.73 2.77 18.79
N THR A 32 10.73 2.25 20.03
CA THR A 32 10.18 2.96 21.20
C THR A 32 11.14 2.86 22.38
N GLU A 33 10.91 3.65 23.42
CA GLU A 33 11.72 3.60 24.65
C GLU A 33 11.73 2.21 25.32
N ASN A 34 10.69 1.40 25.09
CA ASN A 34 10.56 0.04 25.63
C ASN A 34 11.06 -1.04 24.65
N GLY A 35 11.74 -0.65 23.57
CA GLY A 35 12.16 -1.53 22.47
C GLY A 35 11.18 -1.57 21.30
N PRO A 36 11.45 -2.41 20.28
CA PRO A 36 10.64 -2.50 19.08
C PRO A 36 9.27 -3.14 19.40
N PRO A 37 8.15 -2.42 19.21
CA PRO A 37 6.82 -2.97 19.41
C PRO A 37 6.46 -3.93 18.27
N SER A 38 5.48 -4.80 18.50
CA SER A 38 4.83 -5.51 17.40
C SER A 38 4.09 -4.52 16.47
N MET A 39 3.84 -4.93 15.23
CA MET A 39 3.10 -4.09 14.27
C MET A 39 1.70 -3.74 14.78
N SER A 40 1.02 -4.69 15.44
CA SER A 40 -0.30 -4.47 16.03
C SER A 40 -0.28 -3.39 17.10
N GLU A 41 0.73 -3.39 17.97
CA GLU A 41 0.90 -2.37 19.01
C GLU A 41 1.22 -1.00 18.42
N ALA A 42 2.08 -0.93 17.39
CA ALA A 42 2.40 0.31 16.69
C ALA A 42 1.14 0.94 16.06
N LEU A 43 0.34 0.12 15.35
CA LEU A 43 -0.92 0.57 14.76
C LEU A 43 -1.95 1.00 15.82
N ALA A 44 -2.08 0.26 16.92
CA ALA A 44 -2.95 0.65 18.02
C ALA A 44 -2.56 2.03 18.58
N LYS A 45 -1.26 2.28 18.73
CA LYS A 45 -0.72 3.59 19.15
C LYS A 45 -0.92 4.72 18.13
N GLY A 46 -1.31 4.41 16.89
CA GLY A 46 -1.54 5.42 15.84
C GLY A 46 -0.29 5.81 15.07
N HIS A 47 0.82 5.10 15.25
CA HIS A 47 2.07 5.41 14.61
C HIS A 47 2.89 4.15 14.34
N ALA A 48 3.21 3.90 13.08
CA ALA A 48 4.09 2.80 12.68
C ALA A 48 5.06 3.25 11.59
N LEU A 49 6.31 2.83 11.69
CA LEU A 49 7.31 2.96 10.65
C LEU A 49 7.53 1.59 10.00
N VAL A 50 7.49 1.54 8.68
CA VAL A 50 7.71 0.31 7.92
C VAL A 50 8.73 0.52 6.83
N TRP A 51 9.58 -0.49 6.62
CA TRP A 51 10.39 -0.59 5.42
C TRP A 51 9.66 -1.46 4.40
N LEU A 52 9.35 -0.90 3.23
CA LEU A 52 8.70 -1.62 2.14
C LEU A 52 9.76 -2.11 1.15
N SER A 53 9.61 -3.36 0.74
CA SER A 53 10.40 -4.02 -0.30
C SER A 53 9.46 -4.53 -1.38
N GLY A 54 8.79 -3.60 -2.07
CA GLY A 54 7.87 -3.85 -3.18
C GLY A 54 8.59 -4.07 -4.51
N GLU A 55 7.85 -4.24 -5.60
CA GLU A 55 8.41 -4.18 -6.96
C GLU A 55 8.52 -2.72 -7.43
N LYS A 56 7.60 -1.85 -6.99
CA LYS A 56 7.58 -0.43 -7.38
C LYS A 56 8.03 0.47 -6.24
N ILE A 57 7.42 0.34 -5.07
CA ILE A 57 7.73 1.17 -3.91
C ILE A 57 8.73 0.48 -3.00
N HIS A 58 9.73 1.25 -2.59
CA HIS A 58 10.81 0.79 -1.74
C HIS A 58 11.16 1.85 -0.69
N GLY A 59 11.69 1.41 0.45
CA GLY A 59 12.19 2.29 1.50
C GLY A 59 11.22 2.49 2.66
N GLY A 60 11.55 3.43 3.52
CA GLY A 60 10.82 3.78 4.73
C GLY A 60 9.55 4.58 4.46
N TYR A 61 8.49 4.19 5.15
CA TYR A 61 7.21 4.89 5.20
C TYR A 61 6.71 4.98 6.64
N ALA A 62 6.08 6.10 6.97
CA ALA A 62 5.36 6.30 8.23
C ALA A 62 3.85 6.19 7.98
N LEU A 63 3.17 5.39 8.80
CA LEU A 63 1.72 5.40 8.96
C LEU A 63 1.40 6.22 10.21
N GLN A 64 0.67 7.33 10.04
CA GLN A 64 0.29 8.22 11.12
C GLN A 64 -1.23 8.40 11.13
N ARG A 65 -1.88 8.05 12.24
CA ARG A 65 -3.31 8.33 12.42
C ARG A 65 -3.51 9.84 12.66
N ILE A 66 -4.53 10.41 12.02
CA ILE A 66 -4.80 11.86 12.04
C ILE A 66 -5.61 12.25 13.28
N ASP A 67 -6.57 11.43 13.66
CA ASP A 67 -7.51 11.68 14.76
C ASP A 67 -7.79 10.39 15.55
N ASP A 68 -8.67 10.50 16.54
CA ASP A 68 -9.14 9.34 17.33
C ASP A 68 -10.21 8.53 16.58
N ASP A 69 -10.64 8.99 15.39
CA ASP A 69 -11.46 8.19 14.48
C ASP A 69 -10.52 7.17 13.80
N ALA A 70 -10.76 5.89 14.05
CA ALA A 70 -9.77 4.83 13.82
C ALA A 70 -9.36 4.67 12.34
N ASP A 71 -10.13 5.27 11.42
CA ASP A 71 -10.07 4.99 9.99
C ASP A 71 -9.22 5.99 9.19
N HIS A 72 -8.81 7.13 9.77
CA HIS A 72 -8.06 8.16 9.04
C HIS A 72 -6.55 8.07 9.25
N TRP A 73 -5.84 7.60 8.22
CA TRP A 73 -4.39 7.42 8.24
C TRP A 73 -3.69 8.18 7.12
N LEU A 74 -2.54 8.77 7.45
CA LEU A 74 -1.57 9.29 6.50
C LEU A 74 -0.48 8.24 6.28
N LEU A 75 -0.18 7.98 5.01
CA LEU A 75 1.01 7.26 4.59
C LEU A 75 2.02 8.28 4.06
N ILE A 76 3.16 8.41 4.73
CA ILE A 76 4.18 9.43 4.46
C ILE A 76 5.48 8.74 4.07
N LYS A 77 6.04 9.06 2.91
CA LYS A 77 7.37 8.57 2.51
C LYS A 77 8.43 9.21 3.41
N MET A 78 9.29 8.40 4.01
CA MET A 78 10.43 8.90 4.78
C MET A 78 11.52 9.43 3.86
N ASP A 79 12.27 10.42 4.33
CA ASP A 79 13.47 10.91 3.67
C ASP A 79 14.60 9.89 3.86
N ASP A 80 14.80 9.03 2.85
CA ASP A 80 15.81 7.99 2.81
C ASP A 80 16.45 7.93 1.42
N ALA A 81 17.41 7.02 1.22
CA ALA A 81 18.12 6.91 -0.06
C ALA A 81 17.21 6.56 -1.27
N ALA A 82 16.01 6.03 -1.03
CA ALA A 82 15.01 5.75 -2.07
C ALA A 82 13.99 6.88 -2.24
N ALA A 83 14.07 7.94 -1.44
CA ALA A 83 13.24 9.13 -1.58
C ALA A 83 13.71 9.97 -2.78
N ASP A 84 12.88 10.01 -3.81
CA ASP A 84 13.03 10.94 -4.92
C ASP A 84 11.73 11.70 -5.08
N ALA A 85 11.74 12.99 -4.72
CA ALA A 85 10.57 13.87 -4.82
C ALA A 85 10.05 14.05 -6.26
N ARG A 86 10.86 13.70 -7.28
CA ARG A 86 10.44 13.72 -8.69
C ARG A 86 9.83 12.40 -9.13
N ARG A 87 9.97 11.33 -8.35
CA ARG A 87 9.45 10.01 -8.68
C ARG A 87 7.95 9.96 -8.41
N ASN A 88 7.18 9.72 -9.45
CA ASN A 88 5.73 9.50 -9.37
C ASN A 88 5.40 8.12 -9.97
N PRO A 89 5.64 7.02 -9.22
CA PRO A 89 5.47 5.67 -9.75
C PRO A 89 4.01 5.39 -10.14
N VAL A 90 3.04 6.05 -9.52
CA VAL A 90 1.62 5.93 -9.88
C VAL A 90 1.39 6.34 -11.34
N SER A 91 2.09 7.38 -11.82
CA SER A 91 2.00 7.83 -13.21
C SER A 91 2.92 7.07 -14.16
N THR A 92 4.14 6.72 -13.73
CA THR A 92 5.15 6.12 -14.63
C THR A 92 5.06 4.61 -14.71
N GLU A 93 4.46 3.97 -13.71
CA GLU A 93 4.37 2.51 -13.56
C GLU A 93 2.91 2.08 -13.29
N PRO A 94 1.92 2.40 -14.13
CA PRO A 94 0.49 2.21 -13.80
C PRO A 94 -0.01 0.75 -13.89
N ARG A 95 0.76 -0.15 -14.50
CA ARG A 95 0.34 -1.53 -14.83
C ARG A 95 0.45 -2.51 -13.65
N SER A 96 -0.35 -3.56 -13.64
CA SER A 96 -0.30 -4.63 -12.64
C SER A 96 1.06 -5.33 -12.61
N VAL A 97 1.61 -5.59 -11.42
CA VAL A 97 2.86 -6.37 -11.26
C VAL A 97 2.63 -7.86 -11.54
N MET A 98 1.40 -8.35 -11.38
CA MET A 98 1.09 -9.77 -11.59
C MET A 98 0.79 -10.13 -13.04
N SER A 99 0.12 -9.24 -13.78
CA SER A 99 -0.37 -9.52 -15.13
C SER A 99 0.23 -8.62 -16.20
N GLY A 100 0.86 -7.51 -15.83
CA GLY A 100 1.31 -6.48 -16.78
C GLY A 100 0.18 -5.65 -17.39
N CYS A 101 -1.09 -5.95 -17.08
CA CYS A 101 -2.25 -5.25 -17.65
C CYS A 101 -2.46 -3.88 -16.99
N ALA A 102 -2.96 -2.92 -17.77
CA ALA A 102 -3.53 -1.67 -17.29
C ALA A 102 -4.97 -1.88 -16.78
N LEU A 103 -5.49 -0.90 -16.03
CA LEU A 103 -6.82 -0.98 -15.40
C LEU A 103 -7.95 -1.12 -16.45
N ASP A 104 -7.85 -0.40 -17.56
CA ASP A 104 -8.80 -0.43 -18.67
C ASP A 104 -8.83 -1.78 -19.40
N GLU A 105 -7.67 -2.40 -19.58
CA GLU A 105 -7.57 -3.75 -20.16
C GLU A 105 -8.25 -4.80 -19.25
N ILE A 106 -8.08 -4.69 -17.93
CA ILE A 106 -8.74 -5.58 -16.97
C ILE A 106 -10.26 -5.34 -17.02
N ALA A 107 -10.70 -4.08 -17.03
CA ALA A 107 -12.11 -3.71 -17.09
C ALA A 107 -12.80 -4.27 -18.36
N ALA A 108 -12.12 -4.19 -19.52
CA ALA A 108 -12.62 -4.71 -20.78
C ALA A 108 -12.72 -6.25 -20.79
N SER A 109 -11.79 -6.95 -20.11
CA SER A 109 -11.78 -8.42 -20.06
C SER A 109 -12.85 -9.04 -19.16
N GLU A 110 -13.43 -8.27 -18.24
CA GLU A 110 -14.45 -8.75 -17.28
C GLU A 110 -15.89 -8.37 -17.67
N GLY A 111 -16.05 -7.58 -18.75
CA GLY A 111 -17.35 -7.23 -19.32
C GLY A 111 -17.88 -8.23 -20.36
N GLU A 112 -17.21 -9.37 -20.54
CA GLU A 112 -17.55 -10.45 -21.48
C GLU A 112 -18.04 -11.71 -20.76
#